data_AF-A0A563UC28-F1
#
_entry.id   AF-A0A563UC28-F1
#
_cell.length_a   1.000
_cell.length_b   1.000
_cell.length_c   1.000
_cell.angle_alpha   90.00
_cell.angle_beta   90.00
_cell.angle_gamma   90.00
#
_symmetry.space_group_name_H-M   'P 1'
#
loop_
_entity.id
_entity.type
_entity.pdbx_description
1 polymer ?
#
loop_
_entity_poly.entity_id
_entity_poly.type
_entity_poly.pdbx_seq_one_letter_code
_entity_poly.pdbx_strand_id
1 'polypeptide(L)'
;MHNHRPTDRLEYFSDAVLAIAATLLATELPKPESETGLLQEIIKLWPHYAAFAASFLFICIAWSNHHNMFIYIRQTDQYLLLLNVLFLMFVTLMSFSTGLLARHVGKPDEKAAALIYHFTLLLMTLLYNCVWWYAVKNKELFEDADSRLIELLTKEYAIAPALHLVALIICFWNVSLSIIPIILLYIYFALPRLSERKLN
;
A
#
# COMPACT_ATOMS: atom_id res chain seq x y z
N MET A 1 -24.77 -25.01 -4.06
CA MET A 1 -24.65 -23.90 -5.04
C MET A 1 -23.85 -22.80 -4.36
N HIS A 2 -22.62 -22.54 -4.81
CA HIS A 2 -21.86 -21.39 -4.33
C HIS A 2 -22.56 -20.13 -4.81
N ASN A 3 -23.14 -19.35 -3.90
CA ASN A 3 -23.64 -18.02 -4.22
C ASN A 3 -22.43 -17.13 -4.48
N HIS A 4 -22.14 -16.85 -5.76
CA HIS A 4 -21.12 -15.89 -6.12
C HIS A 4 -21.56 -14.48 -5.73
N ARG A 5 -20.74 -13.74 -4.98
CA ARG A 5 -21.03 -12.32 -4.73
C ARG A 5 -20.77 -11.55 -6.02
N PRO A 6 -21.54 -10.48 -6.30
CA PRO A 6 -21.25 -9.58 -7.41
C PRO A 6 -19.82 -8.98 -7.37
N THR A 7 -19.16 -9.00 -6.21
CA THR A 7 -17.80 -8.53 -5.99
C THR A 7 -16.71 -9.57 -6.26
N ASP A 8 -17.03 -10.88 -6.29
CA ASP A 8 -16.03 -11.97 -6.34
C ASP A 8 -15.00 -11.79 -7.47
N ARG A 9 -15.46 -11.43 -8.67
CA ARG A 9 -14.57 -11.23 -9.82
C ARG A 9 -13.60 -10.06 -9.64
N LEU A 10 -14.05 -8.98 -9.00
CA LEU A 10 -13.21 -7.81 -8.71
C LEU A 10 -12.17 -8.18 -7.65
N GLU A 11 -12.60 -8.88 -6.60
CA GLU A 11 -11.73 -9.34 -5.52
C GLU A 11 -10.63 -10.25 -6.06
N TYR A 12 -10.97 -11.30 -6.82
CA TYR A 12 -9.98 -12.21 -7.41
C TYR A 12 -9.01 -11.52 -8.37
N PHE A 13 -9.49 -10.57 -9.17
CA PHE A 13 -8.60 -9.79 -10.03
C PHE A 13 -7.64 -8.93 -9.20
N SER A 14 -8.14 -8.29 -8.14
CA SER A 14 -7.33 -7.44 -7.26
C SER A 14 -6.28 -8.26 -6.51
N ASP A 15 -6.65 -9.41 -5.97
CA ASP A 15 -5.74 -10.36 -5.31
C ASP A 15 -4.62 -10.81 -6.24
N ALA A 16 -4.96 -11.16 -7.50
CA ALA A 16 -3.97 -11.56 -8.49
C ALA A 16 -2.98 -10.42 -8.80
N VAL A 17 -3.47 -9.19 -8.97
CA VAL A 17 -2.60 -8.03 -9.25
C VAL A 17 -1.72 -7.69 -8.05
N LEU A 18 -2.27 -7.70 -6.83
CA LEU A 18 -1.51 -7.46 -5.59
C LEU A 18 -0.41 -8.51 -5.38
N ALA A 19 -0.71 -9.79 -5.62
CA ALA A 19 0.27 -10.86 -5.52
C ALA A 19 1.39 -10.73 -6.56
N ILE A 20 1.06 -10.42 -7.82
CA ILE A 20 2.06 -10.17 -8.87
C ILE A 20 2.91 -8.95 -8.52
N ALA A 21 2.31 -7.84 -8.08
CA ALA A 21 3.07 -6.66 -7.69
C ALA A 21 4.01 -6.91 -6.51
N ALA A 22 3.56 -7.65 -5.49
CA ALA A 22 4.39 -8.04 -4.35
C ALA A 22 5.59 -8.90 -4.78
N THR A 23 5.39 -9.85 -5.69
CA THR A 23 6.47 -10.72 -6.18
C THR A 23 7.42 -10.02 -7.14
N LEU A 24 6.95 -9.08 -7.96
CA LEU A 24 7.80 -8.27 -8.83
C LEU A 24 8.79 -7.40 -8.04
N LEU A 25 8.48 -6.99 -6.81
CA LEU A 25 9.47 -6.28 -5.97
C LEU A 25 10.77 -7.07 -5.80
N ALA A 26 10.72 -8.41 -5.80
CA ALA A 26 11.92 -9.24 -5.67
C ALA A 26 12.85 -9.11 -6.88
N THR A 27 12.34 -8.68 -8.05
CA THR A 27 13.18 -8.47 -9.24
C THR A 27 14.01 -7.19 -9.16
N GLU A 28 13.66 -6.26 -8.26
CA GLU A 28 14.44 -5.04 -7.98
C GLU A 28 15.66 -5.29 -7.08
N LEU A 29 15.80 -6.51 -6.54
CA LEU A 29 16.96 -6.90 -5.74
C LEU A 29 18.17 -7.13 -6.66
N PRO A 30 19.25 -6.34 -6.52
CA PRO A 30 20.42 -6.47 -7.35
C PRO A 30 21.16 -7.77 -7.02
N LYS A 31 21.71 -8.38 -8.07
CA LYS A 31 22.60 -9.52 -7.94
C LYS A 31 24.03 -8.99 -7.82
N PRO A 32 24.78 -9.36 -6.78
CA PRO A 32 26.19 -9.00 -6.69
C PRO A 32 26.97 -9.59 -7.87
N GLU A 33 27.89 -8.82 -8.44
CA GLU A 33 28.66 -9.21 -9.62
C GLU A 33 30.08 -9.69 -9.27
N SER A 34 30.53 -9.50 -8.02
CA SER A 34 31.93 -9.76 -7.66
C SER A 34 32.29 -11.24 -7.55
N GLU A 35 33.43 -11.61 -8.13
CA GLU A 35 34.06 -12.94 -8.01
C GLU A 35 34.70 -13.16 -6.62
N THR A 36 35.05 -12.08 -5.90
CA THR A 36 35.64 -12.13 -4.55
C THR A 36 35.03 -11.08 -3.62
N GLY A 37 34.95 -11.34 -2.32
CA GLY A 37 34.37 -10.36 -1.37
C GLY A 37 32.83 -10.22 -1.44
N LEU A 38 32.14 -11.27 -1.89
CA LEU A 38 30.68 -11.35 -2.02
C LEU A 38 29.93 -10.85 -0.77
N LEU A 39 30.41 -11.17 0.43
CA LEU A 39 29.77 -10.77 1.67
C LEU A 39 29.77 -9.24 1.84
N GLN A 40 30.89 -8.57 1.54
CA GLN A 40 30.96 -7.11 1.64
C GLN A 40 30.05 -6.44 0.61
N GLU A 41 29.91 -7.01 -0.58
CA GLU A 41 29.00 -6.50 -1.61
C GLU A 41 27.54 -6.64 -1.18
N ILE A 42 27.13 -7.81 -0.70
CA ILE A 42 25.78 -8.04 -0.16
C ILE A 42 25.44 -7.03 0.94
N ILE A 43 26.35 -6.78 1.89
CA ILE A 43 26.10 -5.82 2.97
C ILE A 43 25.91 -4.40 2.42
N LYS A 44 26.63 -4.00 1.37
CA LYS A 44 26.47 -2.68 0.74
C LYS A 44 25.11 -2.51 0.04
N LEU A 45 24.45 -3.60 -0.33
CA LEU A 45 23.13 -3.60 -0.96
C LEU A 45 21.97 -3.48 0.04
N TRP A 46 22.25 -3.26 1.33
CA TRP A 46 21.21 -3.10 2.36
C TRP A 46 20.06 -2.13 2.03
N PRO A 47 20.26 -1.00 1.29
CA PRO A 47 19.14 -0.12 0.95
C PRO A 47 18.10 -0.80 0.06
N HIS A 48 18.53 -1.73 -0.80
CA HIS A 48 17.63 -2.52 -1.64
C HIS A 48 16.80 -3.48 -0.80
N TYR A 49 17.41 -4.16 0.18
CA TYR A 49 16.68 -5.07 1.07
C TYR A 49 15.67 -4.33 1.95
N ALA A 50 16.06 -3.16 2.47
CA ALA A 50 15.17 -2.33 3.27
C ALA A 50 13.98 -1.80 2.46
N ALA A 51 14.23 -1.27 1.26
CA ALA A 51 13.18 -0.77 0.36
C ALA A 51 12.24 -1.89 -0.11
N PHE A 52 12.80 -3.07 -0.44
CA PHE A 52 12.04 -4.29 -0.76
C PHE A 52 11.13 -4.68 0.40
N ALA A 53 11.68 -4.86 1.60
CA ALA A 53 10.92 -5.34 2.76
C ALA A 53 9.80 -4.36 3.14
N ALA A 54 10.10 -3.06 3.18
CA ALA A 54 9.10 -2.03 3.46
C ALA A 54 7.94 -2.06 2.44
N SER A 55 8.27 -2.09 1.15
CA SER A 55 7.27 -2.05 0.08
C SER A 55 6.47 -3.35 -0.02
N PHE A 56 7.10 -4.50 0.22
CA PHE A 56 6.44 -5.80 0.26
C PHE A 56 5.44 -5.85 1.42
N LEU A 57 5.86 -5.48 2.63
CA LEU A 57 4.99 -5.40 3.80
C LEU A 57 3.82 -4.45 3.56
N PHE A 58 4.08 -3.30 2.93
CA PHE A 58 3.02 -2.35 2.59
C PHE A 58 1.98 -2.92 1.63
N ILE A 59 2.40 -3.62 0.57
CA ILE A 59 1.47 -4.30 -0.35
C ILE A 59 0.66 -5.36 0.41
N CYS A 60 1.28 -6.15 1.30
CA CYS A 60 0.57 -7.15 2.10
C CYS A 60 -0.45 -6.53 3.07
N ILE A 61 -0.10 -5.41 3.71
CA ILE A 61 -1.04 -4.65 4.57
C ILE A 61 -2.20 -4.11 3.72
N ALA A 62 -1.90 -3.54 2.55
CA ALA A 62 -2.91 -3.03 1.63
C ALA A 62 -3.83 -4.14 1.13
N TRP A 63 -3.29 -5.32 0.81
CA TRP A 63 -4.06 -6.51 0.44
C TRP A 63 -5.00 -6.96 1.55
N SER A 64 -4.49 -7.12 2.78
CA SER A 64 -5.33 -7.50 3.93
C SER A 64 -6.44 -6.47 4.18
N ASN A 65 -6.13 -5.18 4.05
CA ASN A 65 -7.10 -4.09 4.16
C ASN A 65 -8.14 -4.08 3.04
N HIS A 66 -7.71 -4.38 1.82
CA HIS A 66 -8.59 -4.48 0.66
C HIS A 66 -9.55 -5.65 0.82
N HIS A 67 -9.07 -6.82 1.20
CA HIS A 67 -9.91 -7.96 1.51
C HIS A 67 -10.95 -7.64 2.59
N ASN A 68 -10.52 -7.04 3.71
CA ASN A 68 -11.43 -6.64 4.80
C ASN A 68 -12.46 -5.59 4.37
N MET A 69 -12.09 -4.68 3.48
CA MET A 69 -13.00 -3.66 2.93
C MET A 69 -14.13 -4.31 2.10
N PHE A 70 -13.80 -5.29 1.26
CA PHE A 70 -14.76 -5.97 0.40
C PHE A 70 -15.69 -6.93 1.15
N ILE A 71 -15.45 -7.21 2.44
CA ILE A 71 -16.43 -7.86 3.30
C ILE A 71 -17.74 -7.05 3.32
N TYR A 72 -17.65 -5.71 3.45
CA TYR A 72 -18.79 -4.80 3.58
C TYR A 72 -19.37 -4.33 2.23
N ILE A 73 -18.59 -4.36 1.16
CA ILE A 73 -19.05 -3.96 -0.19
C ILE A 73 -19.76 -5.17 -0.82
N ARG A 74 -21.04 -5.05 -1.16
CA ARG A 74 -21.89 -6.16 -1.64
C ARG A 74 -22.19 -6.08 -3.14
N GLN A 75 -22.11 -4.90 -3.73
CA GLN A 75 -22.29 -4.71 -5.18
C GLN A 75 -21.15 -3.90 -5.77
N THR A 76 -20.99 -3.99 -7.10
CA THR A 76 -20.02 -3.21 -7.85
C THR A 76 -20.73 -2.40 -8.92
N ASP A 77 -20.22 -1.22 -9.20
CA ASP A 77 -20.60 -0.40 -10.35
C ASP A 77 -19.35 0.03 -11.13
N GLN A 78 -19.54 0.74 -12.24
CA GLN A 78 -18.44 1.18 -13.09
C GLN A 78 -17.47 2.16 -12.40
N TYR A 79 -17.96 3.01 -11.49
CA TYR A 79 -17.12 4.01 -10.81
C TYR A 79 -16.26 3.37 -9.73
N LEU A 80 -16.82 2.46 -8.92
CA LEU A 80 -16.07 1.66 -7.96
C LEU A 80 -14.99 0.85 -8.67
N LEU A 81 -15.34 0.21 -9.79
CA LEU A 81 -14.40 -0.53 -10.63
C LEU A 81 -13.26 0.37 -11.13
N LEU A 82 -13.57 1.57 -11.64
CA LEU A 82 -12.56 2.52 -12.10
C LEU A 82 -11.62 2.94 -10.97
N LEU A 83 -12.15 3.29 -9.80
CA LEU A 83 -11.34 3.64 -8.63
C LEU A 83 -10.44 2.49 -8.20
N ASN A 84 -10.96 1.26 -8.21
CA ASN A 84 -10.18 0.07 -7.90
C ASN A 84 -9.08 -0.19 -8.93
N VAL A 85 -9.35 -0.04 -10.22
CA VAL A 85 -8.33 -0.18 -11.29
C VAL A 85 -7.24 0.87 -11.15
N LEU A 86 -7.60 2.14 -10.86
CA LEU A 86 -6.62 3.19 -10.60
C LEU A 86 -5.77 2.87 -9.37
N PHE A 87 -6.37 2.38 -8.28
CA PHE A 87 -5.62 1.89 -7.11
C PHE A 87 -4.62 0.80 -7.51
N LEU A 88 -5.07 -0.21 -8.26
CA LEU A 88 -4.24 -1.33 -8.71
C LEU A 88 -3.11 -0.87 -9.67
N MET A 89 -3.33 0.16 -10.48
CA MET A 89 -2.29 0.75 -11.31
C MET A 89 -1.13 1.33 -10.46
N PHE A 90 -1.42 1.99 -9.35
CA PHE A 90 -0.35 2.49 -8.46
C PHE A 90 0.31 1.37 -7.65
N VAL A 91 -0.43 0.30 -7.33
CA VAL A 91 0.14 -0.92 -6.77
C VAL A 91 1.19 -1.52 -7.70
N THR A 92 0.94 -1.60 -9.01
CA THR A 92 1.94 -2.16 -9.96
C THR A 92 3.15 -1.24 -10.14
N LEU A 93 2.98 0.08 -9.98
CA LEU A 93 4.10 1.04 -10.00
C LEU A 93 5.02 0.95 -8.78
N MET A 94 4.63 0.22 -7.73
CA MET A 94 5.47 0.04 -6.54
C MET A 94 6.84 -0.56 -6.86
N SER A 95 6.94 -1.51 -7.80
CA SER A 95 8.23 -2.09 -8.20
C SER A 95 9.19 -1.01 -8.70
N PHE A 96 8.71 -0.23 -9.68
CA PHE A 96 9.47 0.87 -10.26
C PHE A 96 9.92 1.89 -9.19
N SER A 97 9.00 2.40 -8.37
CA SER A 97 9.36 3.42 -7.39
C SER A 97 10.27 2.90 -6.28
N THR A 98 10.12 1.63 -5.88
CA THR A 98 10.96 0.98 -4.87
C THR A 98 12.39 0.81 -5.39
N GLY A 99 12.54 0.25 -6.59
CA GLY A 99 13.86 0.10 -7.23
C GLY A 99 14.51 1.44 -7.54
N LEU A 100 13.72 2.47 -7.90
CA LEU A 100 14.21 3.83 -8.10
C LEU A 100 14.78 4.40 -6.80
N LEU A 101 14.04 4.34 -5.69
CA LEU A 101 14.51 4.80 -4.39
C LEU A 101 15.77 4.06 -3.96
N ALA A 102 15.75 2.72 -3.97
CA ALA A 102 16.85 1.88 -3.53
C ALA A 102 18.17 2.20 -4.24
N ARG A 103 18.11 2.45 -5.56
CA ARG A 103 19.30 2.79 -6.36
C ARG A 103 19.88 4.17 -6.06
N HIS A 104 19.11 5.08 -5.46
CA HIS A 104 19.50 6.48 -5.27
C HIS A 104 19.74 6.87 -3.81
N VAL A 105 19.55 5.97 -2.84
CA VAL A 105 19.91 6.23 -1.43
C VAL A 105 21.38 6.64 -1.33
N GLY A 106 21.65 7.81 -0.73
CA GLY A 106 23.00 8.37 -0.58
C GLY A 106 23.62 8.92 -1.86
N LYS A 107 22.84 9.14 -2.93
CA LYS A 107 23.29 9.69 -4.21
C LYS A 107 22.68 11.07 -4.50
N PRO A 108 23.23 11.86 -5.45
CA PRO A 108 22.74 13.22 -5.73
C PRO A 108 21.23 13.33 -5.97
N ASP A 109 20.62 12.36 -6.66
CA ASP A 109 19.19 12.35 -6.99
C ASP A 109 18.30 11.62 -5.96
N GLU A 110 18.82 11.33 -4.75
CA GLU A 110 18.08 10.66 -3.66
C GLU A 110 16.72 11.31 -3.41
N LYS A 111 16.69 12.63 -3.33
CA LYS A 111 15.48 13.40 -3.05
C LYS A 111 14.41 13.21 -4.14
N ALA A 112 14.80 13.23 -5.40
CA ALA A 112 13.86 13.06 -6.51
C ALA A 112 13.26 11.64 -6.49
N ALA A 113 14.10 10.63 -6.26
CA ALA A 113 13.67 9.24 -6.14
C ALA A 113 12.73 9.04 -4.93
N ALA A 114 13.04 9.65 -3.79
CA ALA A 114 12.20 9.59 -2.59
C ALA A 114 10.86 10.30 -2.79
N LEU A 115 10.82 11.46 -3.45
CA LEU A 115 9.57 12.15 -3.77
C LEU A 115 8.66 11.30 -4.67
N ILE A 116 9.22 10.64 -5.68
CA ILE A 116 8.46 9.72 -6.54
C ILE A 116 7.90 8.55 -5.72
N TYR A 117 8.71 7.95 -4.84
CA TYR A 117 8.27 6.87 -3.96
C TYR A 117 7.12 7.28 -3.03
N HIS A 118 7.26 8.41 -2.32
CA HIS A 118 6.22 8.93 -1.44
C HIS A 118 4.95 9.32 -2.20
N PHE A 119 5.09 9.86 -3.41
CA PHE A 119 3.96 10.20 -4.26
C PHE A 119 3.18 8.97 -4.72
N THR A 120 3.88 7.89 -5.14
CA THR A 120 3.24 6.61 -5.48
C THR A 120 2.44 6.05 -4.30
N LEU A 121 3.03 6.03 -3.10
CA LEU A 121 2.37 5.58 -1.87
C LEU A 121 1.15 6.44 -1.51
N LEU A 122 1.28 7.77 -1.63
CA LEU A 122 0.18 8.70 -1.37
C LEU A 122 -0.98 8.45 -2.33
N LEU A 123 -0.72 8.33 -3.64
CA LEU A 123 -1.79 8.07 -4.61
C LEU A 123 -2.45 6.71 -4.39
N MET A 124 -1.67 5.67 -4.07
CA MET A 124 -2.21 4.36 -3.72
C MET A 124 -3.17 4.44 -2.53
N THR A 125 -2.77 5.13 -1.44
CA THR A 125 -3.62 5.25 -0.23
C THR A 125 -4.82 6.19 -0.40
N LEU A 126 -4.68 7.24 -1.21
CA LEU A 126 -5.78 8.12 -1.58
C LEU A 126 -6.82 7.38 -2.40
N LEU A 127 -6.41 6.63 -3.43
CA LEU A 127 -7.34 5.87 -4.28
C LEU A 127 -8.03 4.76 -3.51
N TYR A 128 -7.31 4.07 -2.61
CA TYR A 128 -7.91 3.13 -1.66
C TYR A 128 -9.01 3.82 -0.82
N ASN A 129 -8.73 5.01 -0.27
CA ASN A 129 -9.74 5.78 0.46
C ASN A 129 -10.92 6.20 -0.42
N CYS A 130 -10.67 6.58 -1.68
CA CYS A 130 -11.74 6.90 -2.62
C CYS A 130 -12.66 5.71 -2.85
N VAL A 131 -12.14 4.48 -2.98
CA VAL A 131 -12.96 3.26 -3.08
C VAL A 131 -13.86 3.12 -1.85
N TRP A 132 -13.29 3.22 -0.65
CA TRP A 132 -14.06 3.14 0.60
C TRP A 132 -15.14 4.23 0.71
N TRP A 133 -14.75 5.49 0.52
CA TRP A 133 -15.65 6.63 0.64
C TRP A 133 -16.78 6.58 -0.39
N TYR A 134 -16.48 6.14 -1.61
CA TYR A 134 -17.49 5.95 -2.65
C TYR A 134 -18.48 4.86 -2.23
N ALA A 135 -18.00 3.72 -1.73
CA ALA A 135 -18.88 2.65 -1.28
C ALA A 135 -19.77 3.09 -0.09
N VAL A 136 -19.20 3.74 0.93
CA VAL A 136 -19.96 4.22 2.10
C VAL A 136 -21.03 5.26 1.73
N LYS A 137 -20.76 6.12 0.73
CA LYS A 137 -21.75 7.11 0.26
C LYS A 137 -22.86 6.49 -0.58
N ASN A 138 -22.58 5.42 -1.30
CA ASN A 138 -23.55 4.73 -2.15
C ASN A 138 -24.11 3.52 -1.42
N LYS A 139 -25.12 3.73 -0.58
CA LYS A 139 -25.73 2.70 0.29
C LYS A 139 -26.16 1.43 -0.47
N GLU A 140 -26.49 1.52 -1.76
CA GLU A 140 -26.87 0.35 -2.58
C GLU A 140 -25.69 -0.61 -2.82
N LEU A 141 -24.45 -0.12 -2.75
CA LEU A 141 -23.23 -0.93 -2.91
C LEU A 141 -22.76 -1.53 -1.58
N PHE A 142 -23.30 -1.03 -0.46
CA PHE A 142 -22.76 -1.24 0.88
C PHE A 142 -23.73 -2.08 1.73
N GLU A 143 -23.21 -2.99 2.53
CA GLU A 143 -24.02 -3.77 3.46
C GLU A 143 -24.54 -2.92 4.61
N ASP A 144 -25.75 -3.20 5.09
CA ASP A 144 -26.25 -2.62 6.33
C ASP A 144 -25.39 -3.12 7.51
N ALA A 145 -24.41 -2.30 7.89
CA ALA A 145 -23.49 -2.52 8.99
C ALA A 145 -23.68 -1.47 10.09
N ASP A 146 -23.18 -1.75 11.30
CA ASP A 146 -23.18 -0.79 12.40
C ASP A 146 -22.50 0.53 11.99
N SER A 147 -23.27 1.63 12.00
CA SER A 147 -22.77 2.96 11.62
C SER A 147 -21.56 3.40 12.46
N ARG A 148 -21.48 2.97 13.72
CA ARG A 148 -20.32 3.24 14.58
C ARG A 148 -19.07 2.52 14.11
N LEU A 149 -19.21 1.26 13.66
CA LEU A 149 -18.11 0.51 13.08
C LEU A 149 -17.62 1.15 11.78
N ILE A 150 -18.54 1.58 10.91
CA ILE A 150 -18.19 2.26 9.65
C ILE A 150 -17.46 3.58 9.89
N GLU A 151 -17.88 4.37 10.88
CA GLU A 151 -17.18 5.60 11.25
C GLU A 151 -15.75 5.31 11.75
N LEU A 152 -15.57 4.26 12.54
CA LEU A 152 -14.25 3.84 13.03
C LEU A 152 -13.33 3.39 11.89
N LEU A 153 -13.83 2.55 10.99
CA LEU A 153 -13.09 2.10 9.80
C LEU A 153 -12.73 3.27 8.87
N THR A 154 -13.65 4.22 8.70
CA THR A 154 -13.40 5.42 7.88
C THR A 154 -12.26 6.26 8.45
N LYS A 155 -12.24 6.46 9.78
CA LYS A 155 -11.14 7.18 10.46
C LYS A 155 -9.83 6.39 10.37
N GLU A 156 -9.88 5.08 10.53
CA GLU A 156 -8.72 4.19 10.44
C GLU A 156 -8.09 4.21 9.04
N TYR A 157 -8.89 4.11 7.98
CA TYR A 157 -8.41 4.18 6.60
C TYR A 157 -7.83 5.56 6.24
N ALA A 158 -8.30 6.65 6.86
CA ALA A 158 -7.78 7.99 6.62
C ALA A 158 -6.37 8.24 7.20
N ILE A 159 -5.89 7.38 8.12
CA ILE A 159 -4.55 7.52 8.74
C ILE A 159 -3.45 7.35 7.70
N ALA A 160 -3.57 6.34 6.83
CA ALA A 160 -2.55 6.03 5.83
C ALA A 160 -2.25 7.19 4.86
N PRO A 161 -3.24 7.76 4.13
CA PRO A 161 -2.98 8.90 3.24
C PRO A 161 -2.48 10.13 4.00
N ALA A 162 -2.93 10.37 5.25
CA ALA A 162 -2.43 11.47 6.06
C ALA A 162 -0.94 11.32 6.39
N LEU A 163 -0.51 10.13 6.84
CA LEU A 163 0.90 9.88 7.14
C LEU A 163 1.78 9.90 5.88
N HIS A 164 1.30 9.40 4.74
CA HIS A 164 2.05 9.51 3.49
C HIS A 164 2.12 10.95 2.95
N LEU A 165 1.09 11.77 3.15
CA LEU A 165 1.15 13.19 2.83
C LEU A 165 2.18 13.91 3.71
N VAL A 166 2.20 13.63 5.00
CA VAL A 166 3.21 14.17 5.92
C VAL A 166 4.61 13.70 5.52
N ALA A 167 4.80 12.43 5.16
CA ALA A 167 6.06 11.91 4.65
C ALA A 167 6.53 12.65 3.40
N LEU A 168 5.65 12.82 2.41
CA LEU A 168 5.92 13.55 1.17
C LEU A 168 6.33 15.00 1.45
N ILE A 169 5.61 15.68 2.34
CA ILE A 169 5.94 17.04 2.78
C ILE A 169 7.33 17.06 3.41
N ILE A 170 7.61 16.23 4.42
CA ILE A 170 8.93 16.18 5.08
C ILE A 170 10.06 15.91 4.07
N CYS A 171 9.81 15.07 3.06
CA CYS A 171 10.79 14.74 2.02
C CYS A 171 11.29 15.96 1.22
N PHE A 172 10.54 17.07 1.17
CA PHE A 172 11.01 18.31 0.55
C PHE A 172 12.18 18.96 1.31
N TRP A 173 12.34 18.69 2.61
CA TRP A 173 13.42 19.23 3.43
C TRP A 173 14.44 18.17 3.86
N ASN A 174 14.00 16.95 4.15
CA ASN A 174 14.88 15.89 4.63
C ASN A 174 14.34 14.49 4.26
N VAL A 175 15.10 13.75 3.43
CA VAL A 175 14.72 12.41 2.99
C VAL A 175 14.71 11.41 4.15
N SER A 176 15.71 11.42 5.03
CA SER A 176 15.78 10.46 6.14
C SER A 176 14.61 10.62 7.12
N LEU A 177 14.24 11.86 7.46
CA LEU A 177 13.10 12.14 8.35
C LEU A 177 11.75 11.76 7.71
N SER A 178 11.66 11.77 6.37
CA SER A 178 10.43 11.38 5.65
C SER A 178 10.06 9.90 5.82
N ILE A 179 10.99 9.07 6.32
CA ILE A 179 10.74 7.65 6.58
C ILE A 179 9.97 7.45 7.90
N ILE A 180 10.07 8.39 8.85
CA ILE A 180 9.47 8.26 10.19
C ILE A 180 7.94 8.03 10.12
N PRO A 181 7.15 8.82 9.35
CA PRO A 181 5.71 8.56 9.24
C PRO A 181 5.36 7.19 8.66
N ILE A 182 6.19 6.66 7.75
CA ILE A 182 6.00 5.33 7.17
C ILE A 182 6.22 4.25 8.24
N ILE A 183 7.28 4.36 9.04
CA ILE A 183 7.55 3.42 10.13
C ILE A 183 6.41 3.44 11.16
N LEU A 184 5.93 4.64 11.54
CA LEU A 184 4.79 4.79 12.44
C LEU A 184 3.53 4.13 11.88
N LEU A 185 3.29 4.24 10.57
CA LEU A 185 2.18 3.58 9.91
C LEU A 185 2.29 2.05 9.99
N TYR A 186 3.49 1.49 9.78
CA TYR A 186 3.70 0.04 9.88
C TYR A 186 3.53 -0.45 11.32
N ILE A 187 4.03 0.29 12.31
CA ILE A 187 3.81 -0.03 13.73
C ILE A 187 2.31 0.01 14.05
N TYR A 188 1.60 1.02 13.56
CA TYR A 188 0.17 1.14 13.75
C TYR A 188 -0.58 -0.08 13.20
N PHE A 189 -0.26 -0.52 11.98
CA PHE A 189 -0.91 -1.70 11.37
C PHE A 189 -0.43 -3.05 11.89
N ALA A 190 0.75 -3.12 12.53
CA ALA A 190 1.23 -4.33 13.18
C ALA A 190 0.54 -4.60 14.53
N LEU A 191 -0.08 -3.58 15.14
CA LEU A 191 -0.81 -3.72 16.41
C LEU A 191 -2.26 -4.17 16.17
N PRO A 192 -2.85 -4.97 17.09
CA PRO A 192 -4.24 -5.39 16.97
C PRO A 192 -5.17 -4.19 16.89
N ARG A 193 -6.02 -4.15 15.85
CA ARG A 193 -6.81 -2.96 15.56
C ARG A 193 -7.94 -2.80 16.56
N LEU A 194 -8.29 -1.56 16.87
CA LEU A 194 -9.42 -1.25 17.75
C LEU A 194 -10.75 -1.71 17.14
N SER A 195 -10.85 -1.79 15.81
CA SER A 195 -11.99 -2.33 15.06
C SER A 195 -12.13 -3.84 15.27
N GLU A 196 -11.02 -4.59 15.22
CA GLU A 196 -10.99 -6.05 15.46
C GLU A 196 -11.35 -6.41 16.91
N ARG A 197 -10.98 -5.59 17.89
CA ARG A 197 -11.30 -5.82 19.31
C ARG A 197 -12.78 -5.65 19.67
N LYS A 198 -13.59 -5.02 18.81
CA LYS A 198 -15.03 -4.85 19.02
C LYS A 198 -15.88 -5.90 18.32
N LEU A 199 -15.26 -6.75 17.50
CA LEU A 199 -15.90 -7.87 16.81
C LEU A 199 -15.88 -9.17 17.64
N ASN A 200 -15.23 -9.16 18.80
CA ASN A 200 -15.23 -10.21 19.83
C ASN A 200 -15.92 -9.70 21.09
#